data_AF-A0A060STY3-F1
#
_entry.id   AF-A0A060STY3-F1
#
_cell.length_a   1.000
_cell.length_b   1.000
_cell.length_c   1.000
_cell.angle_alpha   90.00
_cell.angle_beta   90.00
_cell.angle_gamma   90.00
#
_symmetry.space_group_name_H-M   'P 1'
#
loop_
_entity.id
_entity.type
_entity.pdbx_description
1 polymer ?
#
loop_
_entity_poly.entity_id
_entity_poly.type
_entity_poly.pdbx_seq_one_letter_code
_entity_poly.pdbx_strand_id
1 'polypeptide(L)'
;MLMFSPFKKRHVTSWPILLIIYNLPPELRFLLENVLCLGEIRGPKKPKDWDSFIWPAAKEFLKLAQGVCAYDSLSKSLFSFHAYLLLIFGDMPAVAMMMRMLGHNAISPCRACHIIGVRIPNKPRVTTHYVPLDRRNHPSAQTTSGTMLVKYDPKNLPMRTHDDFLARARAIQAAPTHAEAKRLRKESGIHGIPLLSILPSISFPQSFPHDFMHLIFENLIPNLVSLWTGKYKDFPPDDDFVLTPTVWDAIAEAGVASRATIPSAFGAPMPNLSSERSHMTAETWSFWAIYLAPILLRRRFLKDTYYQHFVALVKLIKLCLQYEYTDEDIKTIEDGFSEWVMEFERHYYQYDPERLSCCTLTIHALLHIAHDIRTAGPVWAYWAFPMERYCGRLLRAITSRRSPWSNLDRWIEFNALLTHIIAVYDLQGWDKIDLEPKRRPQRDITSRESRDKRDASFVRYQKLTDKRARNHRAQPEFVIKDYWGQLKNMFILQLDVSHARILGLNEPRTLFLAEIKQCKPDGIDDLGNVYYKDLGATEVVDLNAIQCAVGRVEVRQRRWAIIDRSGPLAQAVFTD
;
A
#
# COMPACT_ATOMS: atom_id res chain seq x y z
N MET A 1 12.15 -8.03 -1.34
CA MET A 1 13.12 -7.67 -2.41
C MET A 1 12.39 -6.86 -3.46
N LEU A 2 13.03 -5.81 -4.01
CA LEU A 2 12.45 -4.95 -5.04
C LEU A 2 13.51 -4.62 -6.11
N MET A 3 13.10 -4.47 -7.37
CA MET A 3 14.00 -3.95 -8.41
C MET A 3 13.96 -2.42 -8.41
N PHE A 4 15.13 -1.76 -8.40
CA PHE A 4 15.20 -0.32 -8.68
C PHE A 4 16.28 0.00 -9.72
N SER A 5 16.12 1.12 -10.44
CA SER A 5 17.09 1.59 -11.42
C SER A 5 17.62 2.98 -11.04
N PRO A 6 18.94 3.15 -10.85
CA PRO A 6 19.51 4.44 -10.44
C PRO A 6 19.59 5.51 -11.52
N PHE A 7 19.37 5.16 -12.79
CA PHE A 7 19.51 6.11 -13.89
C PHE A 7 18.36 5.98 -14.88
N LYS A 8 17.55 7.03 -15.03
CA LYS A 8 16.46 7.08 -16.05
C LYS A 8 16.93 6.82 -17.49
N LYS A 9 18.22 7.01 -17.80
CA LYS A 9 18.81 6.87 -19.15
C LYS A 9 19.77 5.67 -19.30
N ARG A 10 20.04 4.89 -18.25
CA ARG A 10 20.92 3.69 -18.37
C ARG A 10 20.16 2.46 -17.88
N HIS A 11 20.17 1.39 -18.67
CA HIS A 11 19.59 0.09 -18.31
C HIS A 11 20.45 -0.64 -17.28
N VAL A 12 20.50 -0.11 -16.06
CA VAL A 12 21.17 -0.78 -14.95
C VAL A 12 20.18 -0.93 -13.81
N THR A 13 20.11 -2.14 -13.26
CA THR A 13 19.19 -2.53 -12.19
C THR A 13 19.95 -2.90 -10.94
N SER A 14 19.36 -2.62 -9.79
CA SER A 14 19.81 -3.07 -8.49
C SER A 14 18.67 -3.76 -7.76
N TRP A 15 19.03 -4.77 -6.97
CA TRP A 15 18.13 -5.64 -6.24
C TRP A 15 18.65 -5.77 -4.79
N PRO A 16 18.24 -4.88 -3.89
CA PRO A 16 18.59 -4.97 -2.48
C PRO A 16 17.83 -6.12 -1.81
N ILE A 17 18.53 -6.80 -0.91
CA ILE A 17 18.02 -7.84 -0.04
C ILE A 17 17.82 -7.21 1.34
N LEU A 18 16.57 -6.97 1.69
CA LEU A 18 16.20 -6.28 2.92
C LEU A 18 15.48 -7.24 3.87
N LEU A 19 15.77 -7.12 5.17
CA LEU A 19 15.01 -7.77 6.24
C LEU A 19 14.30 -6.73 7.09
N ILE A 20 13.15 -7.14 7.61
CA ILE A 20 12.32 -6.36 8.52
C ILE A 20 12.12 -7.19 9.78
N ILE A 21 12.34 -6.58 10.95
CA ILE A 21 12.26 -7.25 12.25
C ILE A 21 10.82 -7.16 12.76
N TYR A 22 10.09 -8.28 12.72
CA TYR A 22 8.67 -8.31 13.12
C TYR A 22 8.47 -8.16 14.63
N ASN A 23 9.49 -8.44 15.45
CA ASN A 23 9.45 -8.26 16.90
C ASN A 23 9.40 -6.79 17.34
N LEU A 24 9.68 -5.84 16.43
CA LEU A 24 9.56 -4.41 16.74
C LEU A 24 8.09 -3.95 16.71
N PRO A 25 7.72 -3.00 17.59
CA PRO A 25 6.44 -2.30 17.51
C PRO A 25 6.25 -1.67 16.12
N PRO A 26 5.03 -1.66 15.56
CA PRO A 26 4.81 -1.21 14.18
C PRO A 26 5.23 0.23 13.88
N GLU A 27 5.22 1.10 14.90
CA GLU A 27 5.66 2.50 14.83
C GLU A 27 7.17 2.60 14.54
N LEU A 28 7.94 1.60 14.99
CA LEU A 28 9.40 1.54 14.85
C LEU A 28 9.84 0.62 13.70
N ARG A 29 9.09 -0.45 13.44
CA ARG A 29 9.45 -1.56 12.53
C ARG A 29 9.94 -1.12 11.15
N PHE A 30 9.34 -0.07 10.59
CA PHE A 30 9.61 0.38 9.22
C PHE A 30 10.42 1.67 9.15
N LEU A 31 10.95 2.15 10.27
CA LEU A 31 11.95 3.22 10.27
C LEU A 31 13.20 2.73 9.53
N LEU A 32 13.85 3.61 8.79
CA LEU A 32 14.96 3.22 7.91
C LEU A 32 16.17 2.70 8.70
N GLU A 33 16.34 3.11 9.96
CA GLU A 33 17.36 2.56 10.87
C GLU A 33 17.08 1.10 11.29
N ASN A 34 15.83 0.65 11.25
CA ASN A 34 15.41 -0.68 11.70
C ASN A 34 15.28 -1.70 10.55
N VAL A 35 15.52 -1.28 9.31
CA VAL A 35 15.53 -2.15 8.13
C VAL A 35 16.96 -2.60 7.86
N LEU A 36 17.21 -3.90 7.94
CA LEU A 36 18.53 -4.49 7.71
C LEU A 36 18.75 -4.71 6.21
N CYS A 37 19.89 -4.31 5.68
CA CYS A 37 20.31 -4.62 4.32
C CYS A 37 21.35 -5.73 4.34
N LEU A 38 20.98 -6.92 3.86
CA LEU A 38 21.86 -8.08 3.78
C LEU A 38 22.82 -8.01 2.59
N GLY A 39 22.44 -7.28 1.55
CA GLY A 39 23.26 -7.18 0.35
C GLY A 39 22.52 -6.53 -0.81
N GLU A 40 23.29 -6.23 -1.85
CA GLU A 40 22.81 -5.61 -3.07
C GLU A 40 23.28 -6.42 -4.28
N ILE A 41 22.34 -6.94 -5.08
CA ILE A 41 22.67 -7.61 -6.33
C ILE A 41 22.64 -6.61 -7.48
N ARG A 42 23.76 -6.54 -8.20
CA ARG A 42 23.96 -5.58 -9.28
C ARG A 42 23.91 -6.25 -10.63
N GLY A 43 23.46 -5.50 -11.63
CA GLY A 43 23.68 -5.88 -13.01
C GLY A 43 22.78 -5.11 -13.98
N PRO A 44 23.10 -5.13 -15.28
CA PRO A 44 22.23 -4.52 -16.29
C PRO A 44 20.87 -5.23 -16.42
N LYS A 45 20.73 -6.43 -15.87
CA LYS A 45 19.55 -7.29 -15.96
C LYS A 45 19.28 -7.95 -14.60
N LYS A 46 18.07 -8.52 -14.47
CA LYS A 46 17.70 -9.38 -13.35
C LYS A 46 18.73 -10.49 -13.08
N PRO A 47 18.94 -10.91 -11.82
CA PRO A 47 19.81 -12.04 -11.50
C PRO A 47 19.41 -13.28 -12.30
N LYS A 48 20.38 -13.92 -12.98
CA LYS A 48 20.10 -15.17 -13.71
C LYS A 48 19.81 -16.32 -12.75
N ASP A 49 20.58 -16.39 -11.66
CA ASP A 49 20.43 -17.38 -10.62
C ASP A 49 20.38 -16.67 -9.26
N TRP A 50 19.18 -16.30 -8.85
CA TRP A 50 18.92 -15.65 -7.56
C TRP A 50 19.42 -16.50 -6.38
N ASP A 51 19.28 -17.82 -6.47
CA ASP A 51 19.62 -18.73 -5.38
C ASP A 51 21.10 -18.65 -5.00
N SER A 52 21.99 -18.43 -5.97
CA SER A 52 23.43 -18.22 -5.71
C SER A 52 23.72 -17.01 -4.80
N PHE A 53 22.93 -15.95 -4.91
CA PHE A 53 23.12 -14.72 -4.13
C PHE A 53 22.54 -14.81 -2.72
N ILE A 54 21.43 -15.53 -2.54
CA ILE A 54 20.78 -15.67 -1.24
C ILE A 54 21.35 -16.84 -0.41
N TRP A 55 22.12 -17.74 -1.02
CA TRP A 55 22.72 -18.90 -0.34
C TRP A 55 23.49 -18.58 0.95
N PRO A 56 24.34 -17.52 1.03
CA PRO A 56 24.99 -17.14 2.28
C PRO A 56 23.97 -16.84 3.40
N ALA A 57 22.96 -16.04 3.11
CA ALA A 57 21.90 -15.70 4.05
C ALA A 57 21.07 -16.94 4.43
N ALA A 58 20.76 -17.83 3.48
CA ALA A 58 20.03 -19.06 3.76
C ALA A 58 20.77 -19.98 4.75
N LYS A 59 22.11 -20.09 4.62
CA LYS A 59 22.93 -20.83 5.60
C LYS A 59 22.89 -20.20 6.98
N GLU A 60 22.92 -18.88 7.08
CA GLU A 60 22.80 -18.18 8.36
C GLU A 60 21.42 -18.35 8.97
N PHE A 61 20.35 -18.27 8.17
CA PHE A 61 18.99 -18.55 8.65
C PHE A 61 18.83 -19.97 9.18
N LEU A 62 19.47 -20.96 8.56
CA LEU A 62 19.47 -22.33 9.10
C LEU A 62 20.17 -22.43 10.46
N LYS A 63 21.30 -21.74 10.64
CA LYS A 63 21.99 -21.68 11.93
C LYS A 63 21.15 -20.97 12.99
N LEU A 64 20.55 -19.84 12.62
CA LEU A 64 19.65 -19.07 13.50
C LEU A 64 18.41 -19.88 13.88
N ALA A 65 17.87 -20.70 12.97
CA ALA A 65 16.74 -21.58 13.28
C ALA A 65 17.10 -22.70 14.27
N GLN A 66 18.36 -23.15 14.30
CA GLN A 66 18.88 -24.10 15.29
C GLN A 66 19.18 -23.44 16.64
N GLY A 67 19.56 -22.16 16.60
CA GLY A 67 19.93 -21.36 17.76
C GLY A 67 21.43 -21.09 17.78
N VAL A 68 21.79 -19.83 18.04
CA VAL A 68 23.18 -19.39 18.21
C VAL A 68 23.37 -18.79 19.59
N CYS A 69 24.56 -18.91 20.17
CA CYS A 69 24.87 -18.21 21.40
C CYS A 69 25.00 -16.71 21.10
N ALA A 70 24.20 -15.88 21.77
CA ALA A 70 24.22 -14.43 21.64
C ALA A 70 24.34 -13.78 23.02
N TYR A 71 24.89 -12.57 23.06
CA TYR A 71 25.01 -11.78 24.27
C TYR A 71 23.91 -10.72 24.32
N ASP A 72 23.14 -10.70 25.41
CA ASP A 72 22.17 -9.65 25.68
C ASP A 72 22.85 -8.52 26.47
N SER A 73 22.90 -7.32 25.89
CA SER A 73 23.54 -6.15 26.50
C SER A 73 22.74 -5.58 27.67
N LEU A 74 21.44 -5.86 27.77
CA LEU A 74 20.57 -5.41 28.87
C LEU A 74 20.72 -6.32 30.09
N SER A 75 20.52 -7.64 29.92
CA SER A 75 20.66 -8.60 31.02
C SER A 75 22.12 -8.98 31.31
N LYS A 76 23.06 -8.55 30.47
CA LYS A 76 24.51 -8.86 30.56
C LYS A 76 24.80 -10.36 30.58
N SER A 77 23.96 -11.17 29.93
CA SER A 77 24.07 -12.64 29.94
C SER A 77 24.11 -13.23 28.52
N LEU A 78 24.66 -14.45 28.41
CA LEU A 78 24.57 -15.22 27.18
C LEU A 78 23.24 -15.96 27.13
N PHE A 79 22.59 -15.93 25.97
CA PHE A 79 21.33 -16.64 25.74
C PHE A 79 21.37 -17.36 24.38
N SER A 80 20.48 -18.33 24.21
CA SER A 80 20.26 -18.98 22.91
C SER A 80 19.33 -18.09 22.08
N PHE A 81 19.87 -17.52 21.01
CA PHE A 81 19.13 -16.69 20.08
C PHE A 81 18.66 -17.49 18.87
N HIS A 82 17.34 -17.49 18.67
CA HIS A 82 16.70 -18.06 17.50
C HIS A 82 16.10 -16.96 16.63
N ALA A 83 16.23 -17.09 15.31
CA ALA A 83 15.54 -16.22 14.37
C ALA A 83 15.00 -17.02 13.19
N TYR A 84 13.81 -16.64 12.72
CA TYR A 84 13.06 -17.34 11.70
C TYR A 84 12.63 -16.37 10.60
N LEU A 85 12.88 -16.74 9.34
CA LEU A 85 12.34 -16.00 8.21
C LEU A 85 10.87 -16.42 8.02
N LEU A 86 9.95 -15.48 8.18
CA LEU A 86 8.50 -15.77 8.17
C LEU A 86 7.87 -15.52 6.80
N LEU A 87 8.12 -14.32 6.24
CA LEU A 87 7.44 -13.80 5.07
C LEU A 87 8.43 -13.24 4.04
N ILE A 88 8.11 -13.42 2.77
CA ILE A 88 8.87 -12.94 1.62
C ILE A 88 7.91 -12.24 0.67
N PHE A 89 8.04 -10.92 0.56
CA PHE A 89 7.16 -10.08 -0.24
C PHE A 89 7.94 -9.09 -1.11
N GLY A 90 7.22 -8.50 -2.06
CA GLY A 90 7.74 -7.64 -3.12
C GLY A 90 6.84 -7.67 -4.34
N ASP A 91 7.29 -7.05 -5.42
CA ASP A 91 6.57 -7.08 -6.68
C ASP A 91 6.43 -8.53 -7.22
N MET A 92 5.41 -8.75 -8.04
CA MET A 92 5.09 -10.10 -8.53
C MET A 92 6.27 -10.75 -9.29
N PRO A 93 7.04 -10.04 -10.13
CA PRO A 93 8.23 -10.60 -10.77
C PRO A 93 9.33 -11.03 -9.79
N ALA A 94 9.66 -10.23 -8.76
CA ALA A 94 10.65 -10.61 -7.77
C ALA A 94 10.22 -11.84 -6.98
N VAL A 95 8.96 -11.88 -6.53
CA VAL A 95 8.45 -13.02 -5.76
C VAL A 95 8.37 -14.28 -6.60
N ALA A 96 7.90 -14.19 -7.86
CA ALA A 96 7.91 -15.33 -8.76
C ALA A 96 9.33 -15.90 -8.96
N MET A 97 10.36 -15.05 -9.02
CA MET A 97 11.75 -15.51 -9.09
C MET A 97 12.17 -16.26 -7.81
N MET A 98 11.87 -15.72 -6.63
CA MET A 98 12.20 -16.33 -5.33
C MET A 98 11.46 -17.65 -5.10
N MET A 99 10.23 -17.76 -5.58
CA MET A 99 9.43 -18.99 -5.54
C MET A 99 9.76 -19.97 -6.69
N ARG A 100 10.74 -19.68 -7.55
CA ARG A 100 11.03 -20.45 -8.77
C ARG A 100 9.76 -20.72 -9.60
N MET A 101 8.96 -19.69 -9.87
CA MET A 101 7.79 -19.75 -10.77
C MET A 101 8.11 -19.19 -12.15
N LEU A 102 7.34 -19.60 -13.17
CA LEU A 102 7.50 -19.13 -14.56
C LEU A 102 7.08 -17.65 -14.76
N GLY A 103 6.33 -17.07 -13.82
CA GLY A 103 5.93 -15.66 -13.79
C GLY A 103 4.52 -15.40 -14.34
N HIS A 104 4.14 -14.12 -14.37
CA HIS A 104 2.76 -13.67 -14.59
C HIS A 104 2.18 -13.97 -15.99
N ASN A 105 3.03 -14.24 -16.99
CA ASN A 105 2.58 -14.60 -18.34
C ASN A 105 2.41 -16.11 -18.55
N ALA A 106 2.64 -16.95 -17.52
CA ALA A 106 2.52 -18.40 -17.61
C ALA A 106 1.06 -18.84 -17.72
N ILE A 107 0.83 -20.08 -18.18
CA ILE A 107 -0.50 -20.68 -18.21
C ILE A 107 -1.03 -21.00 -16.81
N SER A 108 -0.18 -21.25 -15.81
CA SER A 108 -0.60 -21.27 -14.41
C SER A 108 0.16 -20.17 -13.65
N PRO A 109 -0.30 -18.91 -13.73
CA PRO A 109 0.51 -17.77 -13.32
C PRO A 109 0.34 -17.38 -11.84
N CYS A 110 -0.73 -17.86 -11.18
CA CYS A 110 -0.99 -17.54 -9.78
C CYS A 110 -0.11 -18.36 -8.84
N ARG A 111 0.51 -17.67 -7.87
CA ARG A 111 1.31 -18.30 -6.81
C ARG A 111 0.49 -18.97 -5.73
N ALA A 112 -0.76 -18.52 -5.50
CA ALA A 112 -1.61 -19.00 -4.43
C ALA A 112 -2.51 -20.18 -4.84
N CYS A 113 -2.94 -20.24 -6.11
CA CYS A 113 -3.85 -21.27 -6.60
C CYS A 113 -3.44 -21.82 -7.99
N HIS A 114 -4.11 -22.89 -8.41
CA HIS A 114 -3.94 -23.58 -9.68
C HIS A 114 -4.79 -23.01 -10.81
N ILE A 115 -5.21 -21.74 -10.74
CA ILE A 115 -5.96 -21.14 -11.85
C ILE A 115 -5.15 -21.24 -13.14
N ILE A 116 -5.83 -21.65 -14.21
CA ILE A 116 -5.26 -21.78 -15.54
C ILE A 116 -5.59 -20.51 -16.32
N GLY A 117 -4.66 -19.92 -17.03
CA GLY A 117 -4.87 -18.75 -17.86
C GLY A 117 -5.18 -19.10 -19.31
N VAL A 118 -5.90 -18.20 -19.98
CA VAL A 118 -6.28 -18.26 -21.40
C VAL A 118 -5.66 -17.10 -22.17
N ARG A 119 -5.52 -17.24 -23.48
CA ARG A 119 -5.00 -16.18 -24.36
C ARG A 119 -6.14 -15.53 -25.11
N ILE A 120 -5.97 -14.26 -25.47
CA ILE A 120 -6.92 -13.55 -26.35
C ILE A 120 -7.03 -14.33 -27.68
N PRO A 121 -8.23 -14.72 -28.11
CA PRO A 121 -8.42 -15.39 -29.39
C PRO A 121 -7.93 -14.54 -30.56
N ASN A 122 -7.57 -15.18 -31.67
CA ASN A 122 -7.18 -14.52 -32.92
C ASN A 122 -5.98 -13.55 -32.83
N LYS A 123 -5.27 -13.49 -31.70
CA LYS A 123 -4.05 -12.69 -31.50
C LYS A 123 -2.83 -13.59 -31.20
N PRO A 124 -2.35 -14.41 -32.17
CA PRO A 124 -1.30 -15.41 -31.94
C PRO A 124 0.06 -14.83 -31.51
N ARG A 125 0.31 -13.54 -31.80
CA ARG A 125 1.51 -12.81 -31.37
C ARG A 125 1.50 -12.44 -29.88
N VAL A 126 0.33 -12.42 -29.24
CA VAL A 126 0.19 -12.14 -27.80
C VAL A 126 0.40 -13.43 -27.04
N THR A 127 1.46 -13.47 -26.22
CA THR A 127 1.86 -14.67 -25.46
C THR A 127 1.40 -14.66 -24.00
N THR A 128 0.84 -13.53 -23.54
CA THR A 128 0.29 -13.37 -22.18
C THR A 128 -0.97 -14.21 -21.99
N HIS A 129 -1.05 -14.89 -20.85
CA HIS A 129 -2.26 -15.55 -20.40
C HIS A 129 -2.97 -14.68 -19.35
N TYR A 130 -4.28 -14.56 -19.49
CA TYR A 130 -5.20 -13.85 -18.61
C TYR A 130 -6.05 -14.85 -17.84
N VAL A 131 -6.57 -14.47 -16.69
CA VAL A 131 -7.16 -15.39 -15.71
C VAL A 131 -8.60 -14.98 -15.35
N PRO A 132 -9.54 -14.99 -16.32
CA PRO A 132 -10.95 -14.73 -16.03
C PRO A 132 -11.54 -15.88 -15.20
N LEU A 133 -12.48 -15.55 -14.33
CA LEU A 133 -13.32 -16.49 -13.60
C LEU A 133 -14.30 -17.16 -14.56
N ASP A 134 -14.95 -16.40 -15.45
CA ASP A 134 -15.92 -16.93 -16.41
C ASP A 134 -15.35 -17.05 -17.83
N ARG A 135 -15.43 -18.25 -18.39
CA ARG A 135 -14.88 -18.59 -19.71
C ARG A 135 -15.92 -19.19 -20.65
N ARG A 136 -17.21 -19.12 -20.30
CA ARG A 136 -18.28 -19.78 -21.08
C ARG A 136 -18.27 -19.42 -22.56
N ASN A 137 -17.94 -18.16 -22.87
CA ASN A 137 -17.89 -17.65 -24.25
C ASN A 137 -16.51 -17.81 -24.91
N HIS A 138 -15.49 -18.30 -24.19
CA HIS A 138 -14.14 -18.40 -24.72
C HIS A 138 -13.98 -19.67 -25.58
N PRO A 139 -13.33 -19.60 -26.77
CA PRO A 139 -13.17 -20.78 -27.64
C PRO A 139 -12.53 -21.99 -26.96
N SER A 140 -11.61 -21.77 -26.02
CA SER A 140 -10.96 -22.86 -25.28
C SER A 140 -11.90 -23.63 -24.34
N ALA A 141 -13.06 -23.07 -23.98
CA ALA A 141 -14.05 -23.76 -23.15
C ALA A 141 -14.76 -24.90 -23.92
N GLN A 142 -14.79 -24.83 -25.25
CA GLN A 142 -15.41 -25.85 -26.11
C GLN A 142 -14.44 -26.96 -26.51
N THR A 143 -13.13 -26.70 -26.47
CA THR A 143 -12.09 -27.61 -26.99
C THR A 143 -11.44 -28.51 -25.94
N THR A 144 -11.71 -28.32 -24.64
CA THR A 144 -10.92 -28.98 -23.59
C THR A 144 -11.68 -30.15 -22.96
N SER A 145 -11.22 -31.37 -23.26
CA SER A 145 -11.65 -32.60 -22.58
C SER A 145 -11.29 -32.54 -21.09
N GLY A 146 -12.27 -32.17 -20.25
CA GLY A 146 -12.36 -32.50 -18.82
C GLY A 146 -11.43 -31.80 -17.82
N THR A 147 -10.37 -31.10 -18.23
CA THR A 147 -9.36 -30.55 -17.28
C THR A 147 -9.46 -29.05 -17.00
N MET A 148 -10.14 -28.28 -17.83
CA MET A 148 -10.23 -26.82 -17.68
C MET A 148 -11.62 -26.40 -17.26
N LEU A 149 -11.74 -25.83 -16.05
CA LEU A 149 -13.01 -25.33 -15.53
C LEU A 149 -13.53 -24.19 -16.41
N VAL A 150 -14.80 -24.30 -16.81
CA VAL A 150 -15.51 -23.28 -17.60
C VAL A 150 -15.79 -22.03 -16.76
N LYS A 151 -16.03 -22.23 -15.46
CA LYS A 151 -16.24 -21.15 -14.51
C LYS A 151 -15.55 -21.49 -13.18
N TYR A 152 -14.81 -20.53 -12.63
CA TYR A 152 -14.24 -20.63 -11.29
C TYR A 152 -15.18 -19.97 -10.28
N ASP A 153 -15.38 -20.63 -9.15
CA ASP A 153 -16.00 -20.00 -7.98
C ASP A 153 -14.93 -19.17 -7.26
N PRO A 154 -15.08 -17.84 -7.13
CA PRO A 154 -14.11 -17.00 -6.43
C PRO A 154 -13.94 -17.40 -4.95
N LYS A 155 -14.93 -18.05 -4.33
CA LYS A 155 -14.88 -18.50 -2.94
C LYS A 155 -14.31 -19.91 -2.77
N ASN A 156 -14.14 -20.66 -3.87
CA ASN A 156 -13.63 -22.03 -3.85
C ASN A 156 -12.61 -22.24 -4.98
N LEU A 157 -11.54 -21.44 -4.94
CA LEU A 157 -10.43 -21.54 -5.87
C LEU A 157 -9.59 -22.81 -5.57
N PRO A 158 -8.98 -23.43 -6.59
CA PRO A 158 -8.12 -24.61 -6.38
C PRO A 158 -6.78 -24.18 -5.76
N MET A 159 -6.73 -24.03 -4.45
CA MET A 159 -5.56 -23.53 -3.72
C MET A 159 -4.36 -24.48 -3.78
N ARG A 160 -3.15 -23.91 -3.81
CA ARG A 160 -1.89 -24.66 -3.70
C ARG A 160 -1.61 -24.95 -2.24
N THR A 161 -1.03 -26.11 -1.96
CA THR A 161 -0.47 -26.46 -0.64
C THR A 161 1.04 -26.57 -0.72
N HIS A 162 1.71 -26.54 0.44
CA HIS A 162 3.15 -26.72 0.55
C HIS A 162 3.60 -28.04 -0.10
N ASP A 163 2.92 -29.12 0.25
CA ASP A 163 3.25 -30.46 -0.21
C ASP A 163 3.01 -30.61 -1.70
N ASP A 164 1.89 -30.12 -2.25
CA ASP A 164 1.64 -30.13 -3.69
C ASP A 164 2.71 -29.31 -4.45
N PHE A 165 3.03 -28.11 -3.96
CA PHE A 165 4.01 -27.24 -4.59
C PHE A 165 5.37 -27.94 -4.68
N LEU A 166 5.85 -28.50 -3.56
CA LEU A 166 7.14 -29.19 -3.53
C LEU A 166 7.11 -30.52 -4.29
N ALA A 167 6.01 -31.27 -4.26
CA ALA A 167 5.87 -32.50 -5.03
C ALA A 167 6.01 -32.22 -6.54
N ARG A 168 5.33 -31.18 -7.06
CA ARG A 168 5.47 -30.75 -8.46
C ARG A 168 6.88 -30.27 -8.78
N ALA A 169 7.49 -29.49 -7.89
CA ALA A 169 8.85 -29.01 -8.07
C ALA A 169 9.87 -30.18 -8.14
N ARG A 170 9.73 -31.19 -7.28
CA ARG A 170 10.53 -32.42 -7.30
C ARG A 170 10.29 -33.25 -8.55
N ALA A 171 9.04 -33.39 -8.99
CA ALA A 171 8.70 -34.10 -10.23
C ALA A 171 9.34 -33.44 -11.47
N ILE A 172 9.39 -32.10 -11.51
CA ILE A 172 10.09 -31.36 -12.57
C ILE A 172 11.59 -31.65 -12.56
N GLN A 173 12.21 -31.71 -11.38
CA GLN A 173 13.64 -31.98 -11.25
C GLN A 173 13.99 -33.44 -11.58
N ALA A 174 13.10 -34.38 -11.24
CA ALA A 174 13.25 -35.80 -11.51
C ALA A 174 12.81 -36.22 -12.93
N ALA A 175 12.30 -35.29 -13.75
CA ALA A 175 11.80 -35.60 -15.07
C ALA A 175 12.90 -36.22 -15.96
N PRO A 176 12.61 -37.34 -16.66
CA PRO A 176 13.62 -38.10 -17.39
C PRO A 176 14.17 -37.37 -18.62
N THR A 177 13.43 -36.39 -19.14
CA THR A 177 13.82 -35.62 -20.32
C THR A 177 13.54 -34.13 -20.13
N HIS A 178 14.30 -33.29 -20.83
CA HIS A 178 14.04 -31.84 -20.89
C HIS A 178 12.64 -31.52 -21.43
N ALA A 179 12.12 -32.34 -22.35
CA ALA A 179 10.77 -32.16 -22.90
C ALA A 179 9.70 -32.37 -21.83
N GLU A 180 9.84 -33.43 -21.02
CA GLU A 180 8.93 -33.72 -19.92
C GLU A 180 9.01 -32.66 -18.81
N ALA A 181 10.24 -32.26 -18.43
CA ALA A 181 10.43 -31.14 -17.49
C ALA A 181 9.73 -29.87 -17.99
N LYS A 182 9.85 -29.53 -19.28
CA LYS A 182 9.21 -28.36 -19.88
C LYS A 182 7.68 -28.47 -19.87
N ARG A 183 7.12 -29.66 -20.10
CA ARG A 183 5.68 -29.92 -20.01
C ARG A 183 5.17 -29.69 -18.59
N LEU A 184 5.78 -30.34 -17.60
CA LEU A 184 5.43 -30.21 -16.18
C LEU A 184 5.57 -28.76 -15.67
N ARG A 185 6.63 -28.04 -16.09
CA ARG A 185 6.79 -26.62 -15.77
C ARG A 185 5.65 -25.78 -16.31
N LYS A 186 5.27 -26.01 -17.59
CA LYS A 186 4.17 -25.29 -18.23
C LYS A 186 2.87 -25.54 -17.48
N GLU A 187 2.51 -26.80 -17.22
CA GLU A 187 1.25 -27.18 -16.55
C GLU A 187 1.16 -26.64 -15.12
N SER A 188 2.23 -26.76 -14.33
CA SER A 188 2.23 -26.36 -12.92
C SER A 188 2.49 -24.87 -12.68
N GLY A 189 3.10 -24.16 -13.64
CA GLY A 189 3.62 -22.80 -13.45
C GLY A 189 4.90 -22.71 -12.62
N ILE A 190 5.42 -23.86 -12.16
CA ILE A 190 6.62 -23.96 -11.32
C ILE A 190 7.83 -24.25 -12.22
N HIS A 191 8.96 -23.61 -11.96
CA HIS A 191 10.22 -23.81 -12.68
C HIS A 191 11.07 -24.92 -12.06
N GLY A 192 11.11 -25.01 -10.73
CA GLY A 192 11.90 -26.00 -9.98
C GLY A 192 11.80 -25.80 -8.47
N ILE A 193 12.63 -26.53 -7.72
CA ILE A 193 12.65 -26.44 -6.25
C ILE A 193 13.24 -25.08 -5.82
N PRO A 194 12.50 -24.27 -5.05
CA PRO A 194 13.01 -23.01 -4.51
C PRO A 194 14.06 -23.25 -3.43
N LEU A 195 15.20 -22.55 -3.46
CA LEU A 195 16.24 -22.70 -2.43
C LEU A 195 15.70 -22.46 -1.01
N LEU A 196 14.79 -21.50 -0.84
CA LEU A 196 14.24 -21.14 0.47
C LEU A 196 13.34 -22.23 1.07
N SER A 197 13.02 -23.31 0.33
CA SER A 197 12.31 -24.46 0.88
C SER A 197 13.14 -25.29 1.85
N ILE A 198 14.44 -25.02 1.99
CA ILE A 198 15.27 -25.63 3.03
C ILE A 198 14.99 -25.06 4.42
N LEU A 199 14.37 -23.87 4.50
CA LEU A 199 14.11 -23.19 5.75
C LEU A 199 12.84 -23.76 6.40
N PRO A 200 12.90 -24.21 7.66
CA PRO A 200 11.76 -24.85 8.33
C PRO A 200 10.60 -23.88 8.59
N SER A 201 10.87 -22.57 8.60
CA SER A 201 9.88 -21.52 8.86
C SER A 201 9.15 -21.02 7.61
N ILE A 202 9.50 -21.52 6.41
CA ILE A 202 8.92 -21.05 5.14
C ILE A 202 7.94 -22.08 4.59
N SER A 203 6.75 -21.60 4.23
CA SER A 203 5.74 -22.40 3.53
C SER A 203 5.37 -21.82 2.17
N PHE A 204 5.17 -22.71 1.18
CA PHE A 204 4.75 -22.35 -0.16
C PHE A 204 3.24 -22.65 -0.32
N PRO A 205 2.38 -21.67 -0.66
CA PRO A 205 2.67 -20.26 -0.89
C PRO A 205 2.49 -19.34 0.35
N GLN A 206 2.13 -19.86 1.52
CA GLN A 206 1.66 -19.05 2.67
C GLN A 206 2.67 -17.98 3.14
N SER A 207 3.97 -18.24 3.01
CA SER A 207 5.03 -17.27 3.34
C SER A 207 5.26 -16.20 2.26
N PHE A 208 4.46 -16.18 1.18
CA PHE A 208 4.66 -15.31 0.02
C PHE A 208 3.39 -14.49 -0.31
N PRO A 209 2.91 -13.63 0.61
CA PRO A 209 1.69 -12.87 0.41
C PRO A 209 1.79 -11.89 -0.76
N HIS A 210 0.64 -11.46 -1.29
CA HIS A 210 0.59 -10.44 -2.33
C HIS A 210 0.90 -9.06 -1.76
N ASP A 211 1.87 -8.37 -2.38
CA ASP A 211 2.19 -7.02 -1.97
C ASP A 211 1.02 -6.07 -2.29
N PHE A 212 0.30 -5.67 -1.25
CA PHE A 212 -0.93 -4.89 -1.37
C PHE A 212 -0.69 -3.53 -2.06
N MET A 213 0.46 -2.92 -1.79
CA MET A 213 0.85 -1.62 -2.34
C MET A 213 1.02 -1.67 -3.85
N HIS A 214 1.81 -2.62 -4.36
CA HIS A 214 1.95 -2.82 -5.81
C HIS A 214 0.65 -3.30 -6.44
N LEU A 215 -0.06 -4.23 -5.78
CA LEU A 215 -1.30 -4.81 -6.30
C LEU A 215 -2.37 -3.75 -6.53
N ILE A 216 -2.63 -2.91 -5.53
CA ILE A 216 -3.70 -1.91 -5.57
C ILE A 216 -3.22 -0.61 -6.23
N PHE A 217 -2.16 0.00 -5.71
CA PHE A 217 -1.83 1.39 -6.04
C PHE A 217 -0.94 1.55 -7.28
N GLU A 218 -0.11 0.56 -7.61
CA GLU A 218 0.71 0.57 -8.84
C GLU A 218 0.06 -0.18 -10.01
N ASN A 219 -0.86 -1.11 -9.76
CA ASN A 219 -1.49 -1.90 -10.82
C ASN A 219 -3.00 -1.63 -10.96
N LEU A 220 -3.82 -1.97 -9.94
CA LEU A 220 -5.27 -1.91 -10.07
C LEU A 220 -5.80 -0.50 -10.37
N ILE A 221 -5.47 0.47 -9.52
CA ILE A 221 -5.98 1.85 -9.65
C ILE A 221 -5.52 2.49 -10.97
N PRO A 222 -4.23 2.43 -11.38
CA PRO A 222 -3.82 2.94 -12.68
C PRO A 222 -4.52 2.25 -13.85
N ASN A 223 -4.77 0.93 -13.77
CA ASN A 223 -5.49 0.21 -14.82
C ASN A 223 -6.95 0.67 -14.95
N LEU A 224 -7.64 0.88 -13.82
CA LEU A 224 -8.99 1.45 -13.80
C LEU A 224 -9.01 2.86 -14.42
N VAL A 225 -8.06 3.72 -14.06
CA VAL A 225 -7.94 5.05 -14.68
C VAL A 225 -7.67 4.95 -16.19
N SER A 226 -6.86 4.00 -16.63
CA SER A 226 -6.66 3.76 -18.06
C SER A 226 -7.94 3.32 -18.77
N LEU A 227 -8.79 2.50 -18.13
CA LEU A 227 -10.12 2.14 -18.66
C LEU A 227 -11.01 3.38 -18.75
N TRP A 228 -11.13 4.15 -17.66
CA TRP A 228 -11.98 5.34 -17.60
C TRP A 228 -11.53 6.49 -18.51
N THR A 229 -10.30 6.47 -19.01
CA THR A 229 -9.75 7.48 -19.92
C THR A 229 -9.64 6.99 -21.36
N GLY A 230 -10.14 5.79 -21.68
CA GLY A 230 -10.06 5.21 -23.02
C GLY A 230 -8.63 4.91 -23.48
N LYS A 231 -7.68 4.77 -22.53
CA LYS A 231 -6.25 4.53 -22.78
C LYS A 231 -5.83 3.09 -22.49
N TYR A 232 -6.77 2.22 -22.11
CA TYR A 232 -6.49 0.80 -21.89
C TYR A 232 -6.39 0.05 -23.23
N LYS A 233 -5.44 -0.87 -23.32
CA LYS A 233 -5.20 -1.66 -24.54
C LYS A 233 -6.40 -2.55 -24.88
N ASP A 234 -6.67 -2.78 -26.17
CA ASP A 234 -7.71 -3.70 -26.66
C ASP A 234 -9.16 -3.28 -26.32
N PHE A 235 -9.41 -2.03 -25.92
CA PHE A 235 -10.75 -1.50 -25.65
C PHE A 235 -11.09 -0.31 -26.58
N PRO A 236 -12.35 -0.19 -27.02
CA PRO A 236 -12.84 1.01 -27.70
C PRO A 236 -12.74 2.27 -26.81
N PRO A 237 -12.37 3.44 -27.36
CA PRO A 237 -12.26 4.68 -26.61
C PRO A 237 -13.63 5.30 -26.26
N ASP A 238 -14.72 4.79 -26.81
CA ASP A 238 -16.10 5.25 -26.67
C ASP A 238 -16.98 4.30 -25.83
N ASP A 239 -16.37 3.34 -25.14
CA ASP A 239 -17.07 2.49 -24.18
C ASP A 239 -17.79 3.33 -23.11
N ASP A 240 -18.89 2.79 -22.59
CA ASP A 240 -19.81 3.49 -21.69
C ASP A 240 -19.23 3.82 -20.29
N PHE A 241 -18.11 3.21 -19.92
CA PHE A 241 -17.33 3.53 -18.71
C PHE A 241 -16.26 4.60 -18.95
N VAL A 242 -16.06 5.06 -20.19
CA VAL A 242 -15.08 6.10 -20.52
C VAL A 242 -15.65 7.48 -20.18
N LEU A 243 -14.89 8.23 -19.38
CA LEU A 243 -15.15 9.64 -19.10
C LEU A 243 -14.70 10.48 -20.28
N THR A 244 -15.54 11.43 -20.70
CA THR A 244 -15.16 12.39 -21.74
C THR A 244 -13.89 13.15 -21.33
N PRO A 245 -13.01 13.54 -22.28
CA PRO A 245 -11.78 14.27 -21.98
C PRO A 245 -12.03 15.53 -21.14
N THR A 246 -13.07 16.31 -21.46
CA THR A 246 -13.46 17.51 -20.70
C THR A 246 -13.80 17.21 -19.25
N VAL A 247 -14.50 16.10 -18.98
CA VAL A 247 -14.82 15.70 -17.60
C VAL A 247 -13.57 15.25 -16.86
N TRP A 248 -12.68 14.50 -17.53
CA TRP A 248 -11.43 14.06 -16.92
C TRP A 248 -10.48 15.22 -16.61
N ASP A 249 -10.37 16.20 -17.51
CA ASP A 249 -9.55 17.39 -17.30
C ASP A 249 -10.06 18.22 -16.12
N ALA A 250 -11.39 18.40 -16.00
CA ALA A 250 -11.96 19.07 -14.84
C ALA A 250 -11.69 18.33 -13.50
N ILE A 251 -11.65 16.99 -13.52
CA ILE A 251 -11.26 16.18 -12.36
C ILE A 251 -9.79 16.41 -12.02
N ALA A 252 -8.91 16.42 -13.03
CA ALA A 252 -7.48 16.64 -12.85
C ALA A 252 -7.21 18.05 -12.29
N GLU A 253 -7.89 19.08 -12.82
CA GLU A 253 -7.81 20.46 -12.33
C GLU A 253 -8.28 20.59 -10.88
N ALA A 254 -9.40 19.94 -10.51
CA ALA A 254 -9.87 19.93 -9.11
C ALA A 254 -8.85 19.27 -8.16
N GLY A 255 -8.19 18.19 -8.61
CA GLY A 255 -7.09 17.56 -7.86
C GLY A 255 -5.87 18.47 -7.71
N VAL A 256 -5.55 19.30 -8.69
CA VAL A 256 -4.49 20.32 -8.59
C VAL A 256 -4.91 21.43 -7.64
N ALA A 257 -6.15 21.90 -7.71
CA ALA A 257 -6.67 22.95 -6.84
C ALA A 257 -6.64 22.53 -5.36
N SER A 258 -6.86 21.24 -5.06
CA SER A 258 -6.79 20.73 -3.68
C SER A 258 -5.40 20.84 -3.06
N ARG A 259 -4.32 21.01 -3.84
CA ARG A 259 -2.95 21.21 -3.30
C ARG A 259 -2.90 22.32 -2.26
N ALA A 260 -3.68 23.38 -2.45
CA ALA A 260 -3.68 24.55 -1.56
C ALA A 260 -4.33 24.28 -0.20
N THR A 261 -5.07 23.17 -0.05
CA THR A 261 -5.95 22.93 1.11
C THR A 261 -5.75 21.54 1.74
N ILE A 262 -4.86 20.71 1.18
CA ILE A 262 -4.46 19.43 1.77
C ILE A 262 -3.15 19.66 2.56
N PRO A 263 -3.13 19.41 3.88
CA PRO A 263 -1.91 19.59 4.68
C PRO A 263 -0.73 18.78 4.14
N SER A 264 0.50 19.28 4.29
CA SER A 264 1.71 18.56 3.85
C SER A 264 1.92 17.22 4.55
N ALA A 265 1.40 17.05 5.78
CA ALA A 265 1.38 15.78 6.49
C ALA A 265 0.62 14.67 5.74
N PHE A 266 -0.24 15.02 4.78
CA PHE A 266 -1.03 14.04 4.01
C PHE A 266 -0.25 13.48 2.83
N GLY A 267 0.86 14.12 2.44
CA GLY A 267 1.74 13.68 1.36
C GLY A 267 2.17 14.81 0.42
N ALA A 268 2.84 14.40 -0.65
CA ALA A 268 3.25 15.28 -1.74
C ALA A 268 2.05 15.94 -2.44
N PRO A 269 2.23 17.14 -3.04
CA PRO A 269 1.17 17.78 -3.81
C PRO A 269 0.70 16.88 -4.96
N MET A 270 -0.62 16.75 -5.15
CA MET A 270 -1.24 15.94 -6.19
C MET A 270 -0.85 16.38 -7.61
N PRO A 271 -0.15 15.58 -8.43
CA PRO A 271 0.11 15.87 -9.84
C PRO A 271 -1.18 16.06 -10.66
N ASN A 272 -1.09 16.80 -11.78
CA ASN A 272 -2.21 16.86 -12.72
C ASN A 272 -2.36 15.49 -13.43
N LEU A 273 -3.46 14.78 -13.20
CA LEU A 273 -3.65 13.43 -13.74
C LEU A 273 -3.78 13.35 -15.27
N SER A 274 -4.13 14.46 -15.94
CA SER A 274 -4.20 14.51 -17.41
C SER A 274 -2.82 14.66 -18.05
N SER A 275 -1.99 15.55 -17.53
CA SER A 275 -0.69 15.92 -18.15
C SER A 275 0.53 15.34 -17.43
N GLU A 276 0.44 15.03 -16.14
CA GLU A 276 1.55 14.64 -15.26
C GLU A 276 1.36 13.25 -14.66
N ARG A 277 0.58 12.37 -15.30
CA ARG A 277 0.28 11.01 -14.79
C ARG A 277 1.52 10.21 -14.41
N SER A 278 2.64 10.38 -15.12
CA SER A 278 3.92 9.71 -14.82
C SER A 278 4.61 10.17 -13.54
N HIS A 279 4.14 11.26 -12.92
CA HIS A 279 4.63 11.74 -11.62
C HIS A 279 3.87 11.13 -10.44
N MET A 280 2.80 10.38 -10.69
CA MET A 280 2.08 9.66 -9.65
C MET A 280 2.94 8.53 -9.10
N THR A 281 3.15 8.54 -7.79
CA THR A 281 3.74 7.43 -7.02
C THR A 281 2.63 6.58 -6.41
N ALA A 282 2.93 5.36 -5.93
CA ALA A 282 2.01 4.56 -5.14
C ALA A 282 1.35 5.31 -3.97
N GLU A 283 2.10 6.15 -3.25
CA GLU A 283 1.57 6.99 -2.16
C GLU A 283 0.53 7.97 -2.70
N THR A 284 0.83 8.61 -3.82
CA THR A 284 -0.07 9.58 -4.46
C THR A 284 -1.32 8.90 -5.03
N TRP A 285 -1.17 7.71 -5.62
CA TRP A 285 -2.29 6.88 -6.08
C TRP A 285 -3.17 6.44 -4.93
N SER A 286 -2.58 6.03 -3.80
CA SER A 286 -3.30 5.68 -2.58
C SER A 286 -4.11 6.87 -2.07
N PHE A 287 -3.48 8.03 -1.93
CA PHE A 287 -4.16 9.23 -1.48
C PHE A 287 -5.31 9.62 -2.43
N TRP A 288 -5.04 9.63 -3.73
CA TRP A 288 -6.05 9.95 -4.72
C TRP A 288 -7.22 8.97 -4.68
N ALA A 289 -6.96 7.66 -4.73
CA ALA A 289 -8.00 6.63 -4.79
C ALA A 289 -8.89 6.61 -3.55
N ILE A 290 -8.30 6.76 -2.36
CA ILE A 290 -9.03 6.61 -1.09
C ILE A 290 -9.78 7.89 -0.73
N TYR A 291 -9.21 9.06 -1.01
CA TYR A 291 -9.72 10.33 -0.48
C TYR A 291 -10.26 11.28 -1.55
N LEU A 292 -9.59 11.45 -2.69
CA LEU A 292 -10.02 12.43 -3.68
C LEU A 292 -10.99 11.85 -4.72
N ALA A 293 -10.64 10.72 -5.30
CA ALA A 293 -11.39 10.07 -6.36
C ALA A 293 -12.86 9.81 -5.99
N PRO A 294 -13.23 9.37 -4.77
CA PRO A 294 -14.64 9.13 -4.45
C PRO A 294 -15.48 10.41 -4.47
N ILE A 295 -14.86 11.56 -4.21
CA ILE A 295 -15.51 12.87 -4.25
C ILE A 295 -15.52 13.40 -5.69
N LEU A 296 -14.38 13.34 -6.38
CA LEU A 296 -14.20 13.94 -7.69
C LEU A 296 -14.91 13.17 -8.82
N LEU A 297 -15.00 11.83 -8.71
CA LEU A 297 -15.69 10.96 -9.68
C LEU A 297 -17.20 10.88 -9.46
N ARG A 298 -17.71 11.45 -8.36
CA ARG A 298 -19.13 11.39 -8.03
C ARG A 298 -19.98 12.05 -9.11
N ARG A 299 -20.93 11.30 -9.67
CA ARG A 299 -21.82 11.72 -10.77
C ARG A 299 -21.06 12.17 -12.04
N ARG A 300 -19.93 11.52 -12.34
CA ARG A 300 -19.12 11.80 -13.54
C ARG A 300 -19.28 10.77 -14.66
N PHE A 301 -19.51 9.51 -14.29
CA PHE A 301 -19.74 8.44 -15.26
C PHE A 301 -21.13 8.57 -15.88
N LEU A 302 -21.25 8.11 -17.13
CA LEU A 302 -22.54 8.04 -17.83
C LEU A 302 -23.51 7.09 -17.12
N LYS A 303 -23.00 5.94 -16.67
CA LYS A 303 -23.73 4.97 -15.84
C LYS A 303 -23.16 4.99 -14.41
N ASP A 304 -24.03 5.21 -13.43
CA ASP A 304 -23.63 5.31 -12.01
C ASP A 304 -23.04 4.00 -11.47
N THR A 305 -23.32 2.85 -12.12
CA THR A 305 -22.77 1.54 -11.75
C THR A 305 -21.24 1.53 -11.67
N TYR A 306 -20.55 2.26 -12.54
CA TYR A 306 -19.08 2.34 -12.50
C TYR A 306 -18.56 3.11 -11.29
N TYR A 307 -19.26 4.17 -10.90
CA TYR A 307 -18.96 4.91 -9.68
C TYR A 307 -19.22 4.03 -8.44
N GLN A 308 -20.36 3.35 -8.39
CA GLN A 308 -20.72 2.45 -7.28
C GLN A 308 -19.71 1.30 -7.16
N HIS A 309 -19.31 0.69 -8.28
CA HIS A 309 -18.29 -0.35 -8.33
C HIS A 309 -16.94 0.15 -7.81
N PHE A 310 -16.54 1.38 -8.16
CA PHE A 310 -15.35 2.01 -7.60
C PHE A 310 -15.48 2.32 -6.09
N VAL A 311 -16.63 2.83 -5.63
CA VAL A 311 -16.86 3.11 -4.20
C VAL A 311 -16.82 1.82 -3.37
N ALA A 312 -17.34 0.71 -3.90
CA ALA A 312 -17.23 -0.61 -3.27
C ALA A 312 -15.76 -1.02 -3.09
N LEU A 313 -14.92 -0.82 -4.11
CA LEU A 313 -13.46 -1.04 -4.00
C LEU A 313 -12.85 -0.18 -2.88
N VAL A 314 -13.21 1.11 -2.81
CA VAL A 314 -12.66 2.02 -1.80
C VAL A 314 -13.04 1.60 -0.38
N LYS A 315 -14.26 1.09 -0.17
CA LYS A 315 -14.68 0.51 1.12
C LYS A 315 -13.81 -0.69 1.50
N LEU A 316 -13.56 -1.60 0.55
CA LEU A 316 -12.69 -2.77 0.77
C LEU A 316 -11.24 -2.35 1.06
N ILE A 317 -10.69 -1.39 0.31
CA ILE A 317 -9.34 -0.87 0.55
C ILE A 317 -9.24 -0.26 1.96
N LYS A 318 -10.23 0.55 2.38
CA LYS A 318 -10.25 1.13 3.74
C LYS A 318 -10.30 0.04 4.83
N LEU A 319 -11.08 -1.02 4.61
CA LEU A 319 -11.15 -2.17 5.52
C LEU A 319 -9.80 -2.90 5.59
N CYS A 320 -9.16 -3.18 4.45
CA CYS A 320 -7.82 -3.78 4.39
C CYS A 320 -6.70 -2.91 4.95
N LEU A 321 -6.92 -1.62 5.21
CA LEU A 321 -5.91 -0.74 5.82
C LEU A 321 -6.07 -0.66 7.34
N GLN A 322 -6.95 -1.47 7.94
CA GLN A 322 -7.08 -1.61 9.37
C GLN A 322 -5.83 -2.18 10.04
N TYR A 323 -5.60 -1.72 11.26
CA TYR A 323 -4.48 -2.15 12.06
C TYR A 323 -4.71 -3.55 12.65
N GLU A 324 -5.97 -3.81 13.03
CA GLU A 324 -6.47 -5.06 13.58
C GLU A 324 -7.71 -5.48 12.80
N TYR A 325 -8.01 -6.78 12.82
CA TYR A 325 -9.17 -7.36 12.13
C TYR A 325 -9.90 -8.29 13.08
N THR A 326 -11.22 -8.26 13.00
CA THR A 326 -12.06 -9.37 13.47
C THR A 326 -12.21 -10.41 12.36
N ASP A 327 -12.62 -11.63 12.71
CA ASP A 327 -12.94 -12.66 11.71
C ASP A 327 -14.05 -12.22 10.73
N GLU A 328 -14.99 -11.40 11.22
CA GLU A 328 -16.07 -10.84 10.40
C GLU A 328 -15.55 -9.78 9.41
N ASP A 329 -14.55 -8.97 9.80
CA ASP A 329 -13.89 -8.05 8.88
C ASP A 329 -13.21 -8.83 7.74
N ILE A 330 -12.49 -9.91 8.06
CA ILE A 330 -11.81 -10.73 7.06
C ILE A 330 -12.82 -11.42 6.14
N LYS A 331 -13.95 -11.92 6.69
CA LYS A 331 -15.06 -12.48 5.90
C LYS A 331 -15.65 -11.42 4.95
N THR A 332 -15.87 -10.20 5.45
CA THR A 332 -16.36 -9.07 4.65
C THR A 332 -15.39 -8.73 3.51
N ILE A 333 -14.08 -8.77 3.76
CA ILE A 333 -13.04 -8.58 2.74
C ILE A 333 -13.12 -9.69 1.68
N GLU A 334 -13.23 -10.95 2.09
CA GLU A 334 -13.29 -12.12 1.19
C GLU A 334 -14.53 -12.09 0.28
N ASP A 335 -15.69 -11.91 0.88
CA ASP A 335 -16.97 -11.84 0.17
C ASP A 335 -17.01 -10.61 -0.73
N GLY A 336 -16.54 -9.47 -0.23
CA GLY A 336 -16.53 -8.21 -0.98
C GLY A 336 -15.59 -8.23 -2.19
N PHE A 337 -14.37 -8.77 -2.08
CA PHE A 337 -13.49 -8.90 -3.26
C PHE A 337 -14.00 -9.95 -4.25
N SER A 338 -14.63 -11.03 -3.76
CA SER A 338 -15.27 -12.02 -4.62
C SER A 338 -16.37 -11.37 -5.48
N GLU A 339 -17.27 -10.61 -4.85
CA GLU A 339 -18.32 -9.86 -5.54
C GLU A 339 -17.73 -8.79 -6.47
N TRP A 340 -16.75 -8.03 -5.99
CA TRP A 340 -16.14 -6.96 -6.77
C TRP A 340 -15.50 -7.45 -8.07
N VAL A 341 -14.80 -8.60 -8.04
CA VAL A 341 -14.19 -9.21 -9.23
C VAL A 341 -15.25 -9.74 -10.19
N MET A 342 -16.33 -10.35 -9.69
CA MET A 342 -17.44 -10.78 -10.55
C MET A 342 -18.10 -9.60 -11.25
N GLU A 343 -18.34 -8.50 -10.52
CA GLU A 343 -18.89 -7.27 -11.09
C GLU A 343 -17.91 -6.58 -12.04
N PHE A 344 -16.59 -6.65 -11.77
CA PHE A 344 -15.57 -6.18 -12.71
C PHE A 344 -15.66 -6.96 -14.04
N GLU A 345 -15.80 -8.29 -13.98
CA GLU A 345 -15.97 -9.10 -15.19
C GLU A 345 -17.27 -8.77 -15.93
N ARG A 346 -18.36 -8.48 -15.21
CA ARG A 346 -19.63 -8.05 -15.83
C ARG A 346 -19.51 -6.70 -16.51
N HIS A 347 -18.82 -5.75 -15.88
CA HIS A 347 -18.74 -4.35 -16.31
C HIS A 347 -17.71 -4.12 -17.43
N TYR A 348 -16.51 -4.67 -17.27
CA TYR A 348 -15.37 -4.35 -18.15
C TYR A 348 -15.07 -5.50 -19.11
N TYR A 349 -14.93 -6.73 -18.61
CA TYR A 349 -14.67 -7.90 -19.47
C TYR A 349 -15.88 -8.25 -20.34
N GLN A 350 -17.09 -8.05 -19.81
CA GLN A 350 -18.38 -8.31 -20.45
C GLN A 350 -18.52 -9.75 -20.99
N TYR A 351 -17.71 -10.66 -20.45
CA TYR A 351 -17.60 -12.05 -20.91
C TYR A 351 -17.26 -12.16 -22.41
N ASP A 352 -16.57 -11.16 -22.95
CA ASP A 352 -16.12 -11.11 -24.33
C ASP A 352 -14.63 -11.48 -24.41
N PRO A 353 -14.28 -12.61 -25.06
CA PRO A 353 -12.89 -13.03 -25.24
C PRO A 353 -11.96 -11.99 -25.87
N GLU A 354 -12.48 -11.03 -26.66
CA GLU A 354 -11.67 -9.96 -27.23
C GLU A 354 -11.22 -8.92 -26.20
N ARG A 355 -12.03 -8.73 -25.14
CA ARG A 355 -11.80 -7.84 -23.98
C ARG A 355 -11.00 -8.50 -22.86
N LEU A 356 -10.58 -9.75 -23.03
CA LEU A 356 -9.88 -10.57 -22.04
C LEU A 356 -8.61 -9.91 -21.46
N SER A 357 -8.04 -8.90 -22.14
CA SER A 357 -6.85 -8.18 -21.71
C SER A 357 -6.98 -7.51 -20.33
N CYS A 358 -8.20 -7.23 -19.87
CA CYS A 358 -8.47 -6.65 -18.55
C CYS A 358 -8.48 -7.68 -17.40
N CYS A 359 -8.64 -8.98 -17.68
CA CYS A 359 -8.65 -10.04 -16.67
C CYS A 359 -7.22 -10.47 -16.30
N THR A 360 -6.43 -9.50 -15.84
CA THR A 360 -5.02 -9.69 -15.50
C THR A 360 -4.85 -10.52 -14.23
N LEU A 361 -3.64 -11.03 -14.00
CA LEU A 361 -3.29 -11.69 -12.75
C LEU A 361 -3.48 -10.78 -11.53
N THR A 362 -3.34 -9.45 -11.69
CA THR A 362 -3.58 -8.51 -10.60
C THR A 362 -5.05 -8.40 -10.23
N ILE A 363 -6.00 -8.52 -11.18
CA ILE A 363 -7.43 -8.60 -10.84
C ILE A 363 -7.71 -9.89 -10.07
N HIS A 364 -7.19 -11.03 -10.53
CA HIS A 364 -7.36 -12.30 -9.85
C HIS A 364 -6.71 -12.33 -8.44
N ALA A 365 -5.57 -11.66 -8.27
CA ALA A 365 -4.85 -11.59 -6.99
C ALA A 365 -5.68 -10.93 -5.88
N LEU A 366 -6.70 -10.13 -6.21
CA LEU A 366 -7.62 -9.55 -5.22
C LEU A 366 -8.37 -10.62 -4.42
N LEU A 367 -8.66 -11.76 -5.04
CA LEU A 367 -9.35 -12.89 -4.40
C LEU A 367 -8.49 -13.57 -3.31
N HIS A 368 -7.19 -13.30 -3.28
CA HIS A 368 -6.27 -13.86 -2.29
C HIS A 368 -5.98 -12.93 -1.13
N ILE A 369 -6.45 -11.67 -1.15
CA ILE A 369 -6.14 -10.68 -0.09
C ILE A 369 -6.62 -11.16 1.28
N ALA A 370 -7.84 -11.70 1.38
CA ALA A 370 -8.35 -12.20 2.65
C ALA A 370 -7.52 -13.39 3.17
N HIS A 371 -7.11 -14.31 2.28
CA HIS A 371 -6.23 -15.42 2.62
C HIS A 371 -4.85 -14.91 3.11
N ASP A 372 -4.26 -13.97 2.38
CA ASP A 372 -2.98 -13.36 2.75
C ASP A 372 -3.06 -12.64 4.11
N ILE A 373 -4.19 -11.98 4.42
CA ILE A 373 -4.41 -11.37 5.74
C ILE A 373 -4.45 -12.44 6.85
N ARG A 374 -5.14 -13.56 6.63
CA ARG A 374 -5.21 -14.67 7.60
C ARG A 374 -3.84 -15.29 7.87
N THR A 375 -2.99 -15.41 6.85
CA THR A 375 -1.70 -16.11 6.98
C THR A 375 -0.53 -15.19 7.34
N ALA A 376 -0.55 -13.94 6.90
CA ALA A 376 0.56 -12.99 7.05
C ALA A 376 0.24 -11.77 7.92
N GLY A 377 -1.01 -11.63 8.39
CA GLY A 377 -1.47 -10.53 9.22
C GLY A 377 -1.94 -9.31 8.42
N PRO A 378 -1.99 -8.12 9.03
CA PRO A 378 -2.42 -6.90 8.36
C PRO A 378 -1.58 -6.56 7.12
N VAL A 379 -2.19 -5.98 6.08
CA VAL A 379 -1.47 -5.68 4.81
C VAL A 379 -0.32 -4.71 4.99
N TRP A 380 -0.39 -3.83 6.02
CA TRP A 380 0.69 -2.91 6.35
C TRP A 380 1.94 -3.61 6.90
N ALA A 381 1.82 -4.87 7.35
CA ALA A 381 2.95 -5.65 7.85
C ALA A 381 3.86 -6.15 6.71
N TYR A 382 3.32 -6.36 5.50
CA TYR A 382 4.05 -6.94 4.36
C TYR A 382 3.93 -6.13 3.05
N TRP A 383 3.70 -4.82 3.15
CA TRP A 383 3.71 -3.93 1.98
C TRP A 383 5.11 -3.38 1.62
N ALA A 384 5.27 -2.93 0.38
CA ALA A 384 6.56 -2.50 -0.14
C ALA A 384 6.93 -1.02 0.10
N PHE A 385 6.07 -0.19 0.71
CA PHE A 385 6.42 1.21 1.01
C PHE A 385 7.76 1.37 1.75
N PRO A 386 8.08 0.58 2.78
CA PRO A 386 9.39 0.64 3.45
C PRO A 386 10.54 0.30 2.51
N MET A 387 10.37 -0.71 1.64
CA MET A 387 11.37 -1.09 0.65
C MET A 387 11.61 0.02 -0.37
N GLU A 388 10.56 0.69 -0.88
CA GLU A 388 10.72 1.82 -1.79
C GLU A 388 11.43 3.00 -1.15
N ARG A 389 11.10 3.34 0.11
CA ARG A 389 11.81 4.38 0.85
C ARG A 389 13.29 4.05 1.03
N TYR A 390 13.61 2.78 1.32
CA TYR A 390 14.98 2.31 1.43
C TYR A 390 15.72 2.36 0.09
N CYS A 391 15.11 1.91 -1.01
CA CYS A 391 15.67 2.08 -2.35
C CYS A 391 15.90 3.56 -2.68
N GLY A 392 14.98 4.45 -2.28
CA GLY A 392 15.16 5.89 -2.37
C GLY A 392 16.37 6.42 -1.60
N ARG A 393 16.68 5.85 -0.43
CA ARG A 393 17.90 6.13 0.37
C ARG A 393 19.15 5.71 -0.39
N LEU A 394 19.18 4.48 -0.91
CA LEU A 394 20.30 3.97 -1.72
C LEU A 394 20.55 4.84 -2.97
N LEU A 395 19.49 5.27 -3.65
CA LEU A 395 19.58 6.17 -4.79
C LEU A 395 20.27 7.50 -4.47
N ARG A 396 19.99 8.06 -3.29
CA ARG A 396 20.62 9.33 -2.84
C ARG A 396 22.08 9.12 -2.45
N ALA A 397 22.45 7.93 -1.96
CA ALA A 397 23.82 7.58 -1.61
C ALA A 397 24.75 7.49 -2.83
N ILE A 398 24.21 7.29 -4.04
CA ILE A 398 25.01 7.23 -5.27
C ILE A 398 25.52 8.65 -5.63
N THR A 399 26.77 8.91 -5.29
CA THR A 399 27.49 10.16 -5.61
C THR A 399 28.31 10.03 -6.91
N SER A 400 28.74 8.83 -7.28
CA SER A 400 29.55 8.59 -8.49
C SER A 400 28.72 8.19 -9.72
N ARG A 401 28.85 8.93 -10.83
CA ARG A 401 28.24 8.55 -12.13
C ARG A 401 29.10 7.59 -12.96
N ARG A 402 30.41 7.51 -12.66
CA ARG A 402 31.38 6.66 -13.35
C ARG A 402 31.38 5.24 -12.78
N SER A 403 31.39 5.15 -11.45
CA SER A 403 31.42 3.88 -10.71
C SER A 403 30.34 3.88 -9.62
N PRO A 404 29.04 3.95 -9.99
CA PRO A 404 27.94 4.06 -9.04
C PRO A 404 27.92 2.90 -8.04
N TRP A 405 28.23 1.70 -8.52
CA TRP A 405 28.16 0.47 -7.75
C TRP A 405 29.26 0.31 -6.71
N SER A 406 30.49 0.64 -7.05
CA SER A 406 31.59 0.61 -6.07
C SER A 406 31.43 1.70 -5.01
N ASN A 407 30.80 2.82 -5.37
CA ASN A 407 30.46 3.86 -4.43
C ASN A 407 29.33 3.43 -3.49
N LEU A 408 28.28 2.80 -4.01
CA LEU A 408 27.17 2.30 -3.22
C LEU A 408 27.59 1.18 -2.26
N ASP A 409 28.44 0.24 -2.71
CA ASP A 409 29.02 -0.79 -1.84
C ASP A 409 29.70 -0.22 -0.61
N ARG A 410 30.67 0.67 -0.83
CA ARG A 410 31.43 1.27 0.26
C ARG A 410 30.52 2.01 1.20
N TRP A 411 29.47 2.63 0.68
CA TRP A 411 28.48 3.31 1.51
C TRP A 411 27.67 2.31 2.34
N ILE A 412 27.17 1.23 1.76
CA ILE A 412 26.44 0.18 2.50
C ILE A 412 27.34 -0.48 3.55
N GLU A 413 28.56 -0.86 3.17
CA GLU A 413 29.56 -1.47 4.05
C GLU A 413 29.91 -0.54 5.22
N PHE A 414 30.20 0.73 4.93
CA PHE A 414 30.53 1.72 5.97
C PHE A 414 29.37 1.94 6.95
N ASN A 415 28.14 2.04 6.44
CA ASN A 415 26.96 2.18 7.31
C ASN A 415 26.73 0.94 8.18
N ALA A 416 26.92 -0.27 7.63
CA ALA A 416 26.81 -1.50 8.39
C ALA A 416 27.89 -1.59 9.49
N LEU A 417 29.14 -1.30 9.14
CA LEU A 417 30.27 -1.29 10.09
C LEU A 417 30.02 -0.28 11.21
N LEU A 418 29.56 0.91 10.85
CA LEU A 418 29.28 1.96 11.80
C LEU A 418 28.14 1.58 12.75
N THR A 419 27.08 0.97 12.24
CA THR A 419 25.97 0.45 13.06
C THR A 419 26.48 -0.57 14.10
N HIS A 420 27.38 -1.47 13.69
CA HIS A 420 28.01 -2.42 14.63
C HIS A 420 28.89 -1.70 15.67
N ILE A 421 29.70 -0.72 15.27
CA ILE A 421 30.55 0.03 16.21
C ILE A 421 29.69 0.75 17.25
N ILE A 422 28.63 1.42 16.84
CA ILE A 422 27.70 2.10 17.76
C ILE A 422 27.10 1.09 18.75
N ALA A 423 26.63 -0.06 18.27
CA ALA A 423 26.00 -1.07 19.11
C ALA A 423 27.00 -1.75 20.07
N VAL A 424 28.23 -2.02 19.64
CA VAL A 424 29.25 -2.69 20.46
C VAL A 424 29.83 -1.77 21.53
N TYR A 425 30.05 -0.49 21.20
CA TYR A 425 30.71 0.48 22.09
C TYR A 425 29.75 1.42 22.82
N ASP A 426 28.44 1.27 22.63
CA ASP A 426 27.39 2.11 23.24
C ASP A 426 27.68 3.61 23.11
N LEU A 427 27.99 4.05 21.88
CA LEU A 427 28.43 5.41 21.61
C LEU A 427 27.31 6.44 21.82
N GLN A 428 27.30 7.07 22.99
CA GLN A 428 26.33 8.08 23.38
C GLN A 428 26.35 9.30 22.43
N GLY A 429 25.16 9.78 22.04
CA GLY A 429 24.99 10.97 21.21
C GLY A 429 25.14 10.76 19.70
N TRP A 430 25.36 9.52 19.25
CA TRP A 430 25.47 9.20 17.82
C TRP A 430 24.15 9.42 17.05
N ASP A 431 23.03 9.27 17.75
CA ASP A 431 21.66 9.58 17.28
C ASP A 431 21.51 11.02 16.78
N LYS A 432 22.39 11.94 17.21
CA LYS A 432 22.35 13.36 16.83
C LYS A 432 23.09 13.68 15.52
N ILE A 433 23.82 12.73 14.94
CA ILE A 433 24.61 12.95 13.72
C ILE A 433 23.80 12.53 12.49
N ASP A 434 23.41 13.49 11.65
CA ASP A 434 22.75 13.22 10.37
C ASP A 434 23.75 12.70 9.34
N LEU A 435 23.77 11.37 9.16
CA LEU A 435 24.56 10.66 8.15
C LEU A 435 23.74 10.36 6.88
N GLU A 436 22.50 10.84 6.79
CA GLU A 436 21.65 10.53 5.65
C GLU A 436 22.14 11.22 4.37
N PRO A 437 22.10 10.51 3.23
CA PRO A 437 22.43 11.13 1.96
C PRO A 437 21.45 12.27 1.64
N LYS A 438 21.96 13.51 1.66
CA LYS A 438 21.16 14.70 1.36
C LYS A 438 20.58 14.62 -0.05
N ARG A 439 19.34 15.08 -0.22
CA ARG A 439 18.76 15.27 -1.56
C ARG A 439 19.64 16.25 -2.33
N ARG A 440 20.04 15.90 -3.56
CA ARG A 440 20.64 16.89 -4.46
C ARG A 440 19.61 18.01 -4.63
N PRO A 441 19.98 19.29 -4.47
CA PRO A 441 19.07 20.37 -4.77
C PRO A 441 18.64 20.19 -6.24
N GLN A 442 17.36 19.92 -6.43
CA GLN A 442 16.72 20.23 -7.70
C GLN A 442 16.99 21.73 -7.92
N ARG A 443 17.19 22.19 -9.15
CA ARG A 443 17.31 23.64 -9.43
C ARG A 443 15.98 24.30 -9.09
N ASP A 444 15.71 24.48 -7.81
CA ASP A 444 14.78 25.46 -7.31
C ASP A 444 15.49 26.80 -7.46
N ILE A 445 15.10 27.50 -8.51
CA ILE A 445 15.15 28.95 -8.50
C ILE A 445 14.18 29.38 -7.40
N THR A 446 14.65 29.35 -6.15
CA THR A 446 14.29 30.23 -5.03
C THR A 446 14.91 29.68 -3.74
N SER A 447 16.06 30.23 -3.39
CA SER A 447 16.51 30.34 -2.01
C SER A 447 15.61 31.34 -1.26
N ARG A 448 14.73 30.80 -0.42
CA ARG A 448 14.16 31.41 0.81
C ARG A 448 13.27 30.33 1.39
N GLU A 449 13.30 30.16 2.71
CA GLU A 449 12.40 29.28 3.46
C GLU A 449 10.98 29.33 2.87
N SER A 450 10.65 28.33 2.05
CA SER A 450 9.32 28.22 1.46
C SER A 450 8.42 27.76 2.59
N ARG A 451 7.90 28.72 3.37
CA ARG A 451 6.76 28.46 4.26
C ARG A 451 5.72 27.73 3.43
N ASP A 452 5.33 26.54 3.89
CA ASP A 452 4.30 25.73 3.24
C ASP A 452 3.06 26.62 3.04
N LYS A 453 2.75 26.96 1.78
CA LYS A 453 1.65 27.90 1.45
C LYS A 453 0.27 27.23 1.55
N ARG A 454 0.22 25.97 1.95
CA ARG A 454 -1.03 25.21 2.09
C ARG A 454 -1.80 25.69 3.32
N ASP A 455 -3.10 25.85 3.16
CA ASP A 455 -4.04 26.12 4.25
C ASP A 455 -4.29 24.84 5.04
N ALA A 456 -3.51 24.64 6.10
CA ALA A 456 -3.68 23.56 7.08
C ALA A 456 -4.46 24.02 8.33
N SER A 457 -5.24 25.11 8.23
CA SER A 457 -5.98 25.65 9.38
C SER A 457 -7.27 24.91 9.71
N PHE A 458 -7.69 23.94 8.89
CA PHE A 458 -8.90 23.17 9.16
C PHE A 458 -8.59 21.95 10.02
N VAL A 459 -9.43 21.71 11.03
CA VAL A 459 -9.24 20.67 12.03
C VAL A 459 -10.51 19.86 12.28
N ARG A 460 -10.35 18.60 12.70
CA ARG A 460 -11.39 17.83 13.40
C ARG A 460 -11.19 17.98 14.90
N TYR A 461 -12.26 18.18 15.64
CA TYR A 461 -12.25 18.30 17.10
C TYR A 461 -13.50 17.68 17.71
N GLN A 462 -13.40 17.25 18.96
CA GLN A 462 -14.43 16.51 19.66
C GLN A 462 -15.02 17.32 20.81
N LYS A 463 -16.35 17.24 20.98
CA LYS A 463 -17.05 17.90 22.09
C LYS A 463 -18.16 17.02 22.63
N LEU A 464 -18.42 17.15 23.93
CA LEU A 464 -19.63 16.61 24.54
C LEU A 464 -20.85 17.38 24.03
N THR A 465 -21.77 16.64 23.42
CA THR A 465 -23.02 17.16 22.87
C THR A 465 -24.17 16.41 23.52
N ASP A 466 -25.15 17.13 24.05
CA ASP A 466 -26.37 16.52 24.56
C ASP A 466 -27.23 16.01 23.39
N LYS A 467 -27.40 14.69 23.29
CA LYS A 467 -28.27 14.06 22.28
C LYS A 467 -29.73 14.52 22.38
N ARG A 468 -30.16 14.92 23.59
CA ARG A 468 -31.54 15.24 23.91
C ARG A 468 -31.79 16.73 23.99
N ALA A 469 -30.85 17.56 23.52
CA ALA A 469 -30.94 19.02 23.54
C ALA A 469 -32.22 19.61 22.90
N ARG A 470 -32.88 18.86 22.00
CA ARG A 470 -34.16 19.26 21.38
C ARG A 470 -35.39 18.97 22.24
N ASN A 471 -35.27 18.13 23.27
CA ASN A 471 -36.34 17.79 24.20
C ASN A 471 -36.00 18.34 25.60
N HIS A 472 -36.46 19.56 25.88
CA HIS A 472 -36.23 20.28 27.13
C HIS A 472 -36.69 19.57 28.42
N ARG A 473 -37.48 18.49 28.30
CA ARG A 473 -38.01 17.72 29.45
C ARG A 473 -37.23 16.44 29.73
N ALA A 474 -36.34 16.03 28.83
CA ALA A 474 -35.54 14.83 29.01
C ALA A 474 -34.27 15.14 29.80
N GLN A 475 -33.83 14.20 30.64
CA GLN A 475 -32.52 14.29 31.29
C GLN A 475 -31.42 14.35 30.22
N PRO A 476 -30.43 15.25 30.34
CA PRO A 476 -29.34 15.37 29.38
C PRO A 476 -28.58 14.05 29.19
N GLU A 477 -28.26 13.71 27.94
CA GLU A 477 -27.43 12.55 27.61
C GLU A 477 -26.26 13.03 26.76
N PHE A 478 -25.13 13.30 27.41
CA PHE A 478 -23.93 13.79 26.75
C PHE A 478 -23.18 12.67 26.04
N VAL A 479 -22.84 12.90 24.78
CA VAL A 479 -21.95 12.04 24.01
C VAL A 479 -20.86 12.83 23.33
N ILE A 480 -19.69 12.22 23.18
CA ILE A 480 -18.61 12.78 22.37
C ILE A 480 -19.05 12.74 20.91
N LYS A 481 -18.92 13.88 20.22
CA LYS A 481 -19.24 14.01 18.81
C LYS A 481 -18.14 14.77 18.08
N ASP A 482 -17.85 14.31 16.87
CA ASP A 482 -16.91 14.98 15.96
C ASP A 482 -17.52 16.24 15.33
N TYR A 483 -16.70 17.26 15.25
CA TYR A 483 -16.95 18.51 14.54
C TYR A 483 -15.74 18.87 13.70
N TRP A 484 -15.96 19.72 12.69
CA TRP A 484 -14.92 20.24 11.82
C TRP A 484 -15.03 21.75 11.73
N GLY A 485 -13.90 22.43 11.59
CA GLY A 485 -13.87 23.88 11.60
C GLY A 485 -12.51 24.43 11.21
N GLN A 486 -12.47 25.74 11.00
CA GLN A 486 -11.23 26.47 10.75
C GLN A 486 -10.69 27.03 12.06
N LEU A 487 -9.52 26.57 12.47
CA LEU A 487 -8.75 27.16 13.56
C LEU A 487 -8.33 28.58 13.15
N LYS A 488 -8.73 29.56 13.95
CA LYS A 488 -8.46 30.99 13.73
C LYS A 488 -7.30 31.47 14.58
N ASN A 489 -7.37 31.19 15.88
CA ASN A 489 -6.40 31.63 16.86
C ASN A 489 -6.16 30.53 17.88
N MET A 490 -4.96 30.54 18.47
CA MET A 490 -4.62 29.76 19.64
C MET A 490 -4.25 30.72 20.76
N PHE A 491 -4.80 30.50 21.94
CA PHE A 491 -4.53 31.30 23.13
C PHE A 491 -3.88 30.42 24.19
N ILE A 492 -2.93 30.99 24.91
CA ILE A 492 -2.35 30.38 26.11
C ILE A 492 -2.74 31.28 27.26
N LEU A 493 -3.54 30.76 28.18
CA LEU A 493 -3.95 31.47 29.38
C LEU A 493 -3.23 30.84 30.58
N GLN A 494 -2.34 31.61 31.20
CA GLN A 494 -1.67 31.20 32.43
C GLN A 494 -2.48 31.69 33.62
N LEU A 495 -3.04 30.76 34.38
CA LEU A 495 -3.73 31.03 35.63
C LEU A 495 -2.70 30.93 36.75
N ASP A 496 -2.32 32.08 37.31
CA ASP A 496 -1.50 32.13 38.52
C ASP A 496 -2.31 31.65 39.76
N VAL A 497 -1.65 31.58 40.91
CA VAL A 497 -2.25 31.10 42.16
C VAL A 497 -3.50 31.89 42.56
N SER A 498 -3.50 33.21 42.34
CA SER A 498 -4.62 34.10 42.65
C SER A 498 -5.83 33.80 41.77
N HIS A 499 -5.62 33.64 40.46
CA HIS A 499 -6.69 33.32 39.50
C HIS A 499 -7.19 31.88 39.64
N ALA A 500 -6.29 30.93 39.91
CA ALA A 500 -6.64 29.53 40.16
C ALA A 500 -7.57 29.38 41.38
N ARG A 501 -7.29 30.09 42.47
CA ARG A 501 -8.15 30.10 43.67
C ARG A 501 -9.55 30.62 43.42
N ILE A 502 -9.71 31.66 42.59
CA ILE A 502 -11.04 32.19 42.20
C ILE A 502 -11.86 31.12 41.47
N LEU A 503 -11.21 30.26 40.69
CA LEU A 503 -11.83 29.18 39.93
C LEU A 503 -11.94 27.86 40.70
N GLY A 504 -11.59 27.83 42.00
CA GLY A 504 -11.63 26.62 42.82
C GLY A 504 -10.55 25.59 42.48
N LEU A 505 -9.46 26.01 41.82
CA LEU A 505 -8.31 25.17 41.51
C LEU A 505 -7.24 25.34 42.60
N ASN A 506 -6.64 24.22 43.04
CA ASN A 506 -5.64 24.21 44.11
C ASN A 506 -4.23 24.57 43.64
N GLU A 507 -3.98 24.58 42.33
CA GLU A 507 -2.66 24.78 41.73
C GLU A 507 -2.74 25.70 40.50
N PRO A 508 -1.65 26.43 40.17
CA PRO A 508 -1.53 27.17 38.92
C PRO A 508 -1.79 26.26 37.72
N ARG A 509 -2.49 26.77 36.71
CA ARG A 509 -2.87 25.98 35.53
C ARG A 509 -2.66 26.77 34.26
N THR A 510 -2.04 26.15 33.27
CA THR A 510 -1.98 26.71 31.91
C THR A 510 -3.09 26.10 31.08
N LEU A 511 -3.97 26.94 30.52
CA LEU A 511 -5.01 26.53 29.59
C LEU A 511 -4.57 26.86 28.17
N PHE A 512 -4.63 25.85 27.30
CA PHE A 512 -4.43 26.02 25.86
C PHE A 512 -5.81 26.04 25.21
N LEU A 513 -6.16 27.14 24.57
CA LEU A 513 -7.48 27.34 23.97
C LEU A 513 -7.36 27.55 22.47
N ALA A 514 -8.34 27.07 21.73
CA ALA A 514 -8.43 27.20 20.28
C ALA A 514 -9.74 27.88 19.89
N GLU A 515 -9.63 29.01 19.17
CA GLU A 515 -10.78 29.64 18.50
C GLU A 515 -11.04 28.94 17.18
N ILE A 516 -12.19 28.27 17.05
CA ILE A 516 -12.55 27.51 15.86
C ILE A 516 -13.83 28.10 15.27
N LYS A 517 -13.76 28.44 13.98
CA LYS A 517 -14.95 28.78 13.18
C LYS A 517 -15.51 27.50 12.57
N GLN A 518 -16.62 27.02 13.13
CA GLN A 518 -17.18 25.71 12.83
C GLN A 518 -17.65 25.61 11.35
N CYS A 519 -17.48 24.45 10.71
CA CYS A 519 -18.13 24.13 9.44
C CYS A 519 -19.60 23.76 9.69
N LYS A 520 -20.53 24.17 8.82
CA LYS A 520 -21.93 23.70 8.87
C LYS A 520 -22.10 22.54 7.87
N PRO A 521 -22.11 21.27 8.33
CA PRO A 521 -22.28 20.15 7.42
C PRO A 521 -23.62 20.23 6.70
N ASP A 522 -23.62 20.06 5.39
CA ASP A 522 -24.81 20.04 4.53
C ASP A 522 -25.06 18.67 3.88
N GLY A 523 -24.19 17.70 4.14
CA GLY A 523 -24.35 16.33 3.68
C GLY A 523 -23.17 15.44 4.08
N ILE A 524 -23.42 14.13 4.07
CA ILE A 524 -22.42 13.08 4.28
C ILE A 524 -22.66 12.04 3.18
N ASP A 525 -21.60 11.49 2.59
CA ASP A 525 -21.72 10.39 1.63
C ASP A 525 -21.49 9.01 2.27
N ASP A 526 -21.69 7.94 1.48
CA ASP A 526 -21.61 6.55 1.94
C ASP A 526 -20.20 6.12 2.39
N LEU A 527 -19.19 6.98 2.19
CA LEU A 527 -17.82 6.79 2.65
C LEU A 527 -17.50 7.62 3.90
N GLY A 528 -18.49 8.34 4.43
CA GLY A 528 -18.37 9.22 5.58
C GLY A 528 -17.78 10.59 5.26
N ASN A 529 -17.57 10.95 3.98
CA ASN A 529 -17.01 12.26 3.66
C ASN A 529 -18.06 13.33 3.96
N VAL A 530 -17.66 14.35 4.72
CA VAL A 530 -18.53 15.45 5.14
C VAL A 530 -18.44 16.59 4.14
N TYR A 531 -19.58 17.16 3.77
CA TYR A 531 -19.68 18.29 2.84
C TYR A 531 -20.19 19.52 3.59
N TYR A 532 -19.70 20.70 3.20
CA TYR A 532 -20.19 21.97 3.72
C TYR A 532 -20.07 23.07 2.67
N LYS A 533 -20.89 24.10 2.81
CA LYS A 533 -20.81 25.33 2.01
C LYS A 533 -20.50 26.55 2.87
N ASP A 534 -21.12 26.62 4.05
CA ASP A 534 -21.04 27.76 4.94
C ASP A 534 -20.29 27.42 6.23
N LEU A 535 -19.62 28.44 6.77
CA LEU A 535 -19.11 28.40 8.13
C LEU A 535 -20.18 28.91 9.11
N GLY A 536 -20.18 28.34 10.30
CA GLY A 536 -21.11 28.63 11.39
C GLY A 536 -20.52 29.55 12.44
N ALA A 537 -20.95 29.32 13.67
CA ALA A 537 -20.52 30.07 14.82
C ALA A 537 -19.02 29.86 15.08
N THR A 538 -18.41 30.89 15.67
CA THR A 538 -17.10 30.77 16.29
C THR A 538 -17.28 30.24 17.70
N GLU A 539 -16.41 29.34 18.11
CA GLU A 539 -16.36 28.81 19.47
C GLU A 539 -14.93 28.70 19.95
N VAL A 540 -14.78 28.61 21.28
CA VAL A 540 -13.50 28.39 21.93
C VAL A 540 -13.54 27.04 22.61
N VAL A 541 -12.57 26.18 22.28
CA VAL A 541 -12.43 24.84 22.86
C VAL A 541 -11.05 24.71 23.51
N ASP A 542 -10.91 23.76 24.42
CA ASP A 542 -9.60 23.31 24.88
C ASP A 542 -8.82 22.77 23.66
N LEU A 543 -7.53 23.12 23.54
CA LEU A 543 -6.70 22.69 22.43
C LEU A 543 -6.62 21.16 22.34
N ASN A 544 -6.70 20.45 23.46
CA ASN A 544 -6.72 18.98 23.52
C ASN A 544 -7.99 18.38 22.90
N ALA A 545 -9.04 19.17 22.68
CA ALA A 545 -10.22 18.71 21.95
C ALA A 545 -9.91 18.51 20.46
N ILE A 546 -8.90 19.19 19.91
CA ILE A 546 -8.47 19.03 18.53
C ILE A 546 -7.84 17.65 18.35
N GLN A 547 -8.39 16.88 17.42
CA GLN A 547 -7.94 15.52 17.13
C GLN A 547 -6.87 15.50 16.04
N CYS A 548 -7.06 16.29 14.97
CA CYS A 548 -6.11 16.37 13.86
C CYS A 548 -6.38 17.56 12.94
N ALA A 549 -5.40 17.88 12.09
CA ALA A 549 -5.63 18.67 10.88
C ALA A 549 -6.38 17.85 9.82
N VAL A 550 -7.25 18.50 9.05
CA VAL A 550 -7.99 17.89 7.93
C VAL A 550 -7.74 18.68 6.65
N GLY A 551 -7.80 17.98 5.52
CA GLY A 551 -7.81 18.59 4.21
C GLY A 551 -9.21 18.97 3.76
N ARG A 552 -9.30 19.72 2.65
CA ARG A 552 -10.57 19.96 1.96
C ARG A 552 -10.37 20.03 0.45
N VAL A 553 -11.39 19.66 -0.31
CA VAL A 553 -11.40 19.78 -1.78
C VAL A 553 -12.68 20.49 -2.22
N GLU A 554 -12.55 21.46 -3.11
CA GLU A 554 -13.71 22.15 -3.68
C GLU A 554 -14.36 21.25 -4.74
N VAL A 555 -15.66 21.02 -4.62
CA VAL A 555 -16.40 20.14 -5.54
C VAL A 555 -17.07 20.97 -6.63
N ARG A 556 -17.96 21.90 -6.25
CA ARG A 556 -18.67 22.85 -7.14
C ARG A 556 -19.21 24.03 -6.33
N GLN A 557 -19.20 25.24 -6.91
CA GLN A 557 -19.87 26.44 -6.37
C GLN A 557 -19.52 26.75 -4.90
N ARG A 558 -18.24 26.71 -4.53
CA ARG A 558 -17.76 26.92 -3.15
C ARG A 558 -18.31 25.90 -2.13
N ARG A 559 -18.81 24.77 -2.58
CA ARG A 559 -19.11 23.62 -1.72
C ARG A 559 -17.85 22.76 -1.60
N TRP A 560 -17.48 22.47 -0.37
CA TRP A 560 -16.27 21.76 0.01
C TRP A 560 -16.60 20.38 0.54
N ALA A 561 -15.73 19.42 0.26
CA ALA A 561 -15.71 18.14 0.93
C ALA A 561 -14.49 18.07 1.84
N ILE A 562 -14.67 17.54 3.05
CA ILE A 562 -13.61 17.37 4.04
C ILE A 562 -12.86 16.08 3.74
N ILE A 563 -11.52 16.19 3.72
CA ILE A 563 -10.60 15.07 3.58
C ILE A 563 -10.02 14.77 4.95
N ASP A 564 -10.58 13.75 5.59
CA ASP A 564 -10.19 13.35 6.93
C ASP A 564 -9.41 12.03 6.87
N ARG A 565 -8.14 12.07 7.28
CA ARG A 565 -7.30 10.87 7.44
C ARG A 565 -7.42 10.24 8.83
N SER A 566 -8.13 10.89 9.75
CA SER A 566 -8.26 10.45 11.14
C SER A 566 -9.42 9.48 11.34
N GLY A 567 -9.39 8.35 10.63
CA GLY A 567 -10.27 7.23 10.96
C GLY A 567 -9.85 6.57 12.29
N PRO A 568 -10.52 5.47 12.69
CA PRO A 568 -10.02 4.55 13.73
C PRO A 568 -8.54 4.15 13.52
N LEU A 569 -8.06 4.29 12.28
CA LEU A 569 -6.71 4.03 11.77
C LEU A 569 -5.63 5.04 12.17
N ALA A 570 -5.96 6.14 12.84
CA ALA A 570 -5.02 7.23 13.13
C ALA A 570 -4.89 7.58 14.62
N GLN A 571 -5.59 6.87 15.51
CA GLN A 571 -5.47 7.10 16.95
C GLN A 571 -4.20 6.42 17.48
N ALA A 572 -3.07 7.09 17.33
CA ALA A 572 -2.00 6.94 18.30
C ALA A 572 -2.47 7.65 19.58
N VAL A 573 -3.04 6.88 20.52
CA VAL A 573 -3.26 7.38 21.88
C VAL A 573 -1.87 7.48 22.50
N PHE A 574 -1.38 8.71 22.71
CA PHE A 574 -0.29 8.93 23.64
C PHE A 574 -0.84 8.68 25.04
N THR A 575 -0.51 7.53 25.60
CA THR A 575 -0.62 7.32 27.05
C THR A 575 0.66 7.89 27.66
N ASP A 576 0.49 8.89 28.53
CA ASP A 576 1.56 9.53 29.30
C ASP A 576 2.42 8.53 30.09
#